data_AF-A0A7W6F5M7-F1
#
_entry.id   AF-A0A7W6F5M7-F1
#
_cell.length_a   1.000
_cell.length_b   1.000
_cell.length_c   1.000
_cell.angle_alpha   90.00
_cell.angle_beta   90.00
_cell.angle_gamma   90.00
#
_symmetry.space_group_name_H-M   'P 1'
#
loop_
_entity.id
_entity.type
_entity.pdbx_description
1 polymer ?
#
loop_
_entity_poly.entity_id
_entity_poly.type
_entity_poly.pdbx_seq_one_letter_code
_entity_poly.pdbx_strand_id
1 'polypeptide(L)'
;MAAAIARYLTRGETEAEPGSEGSTYYHESEPAFEDATRMLKDLGLVQPIPRADKPDESWYCRHALTVPCEAMPALLACSISDDDGRIDALLSAFLAIACQHDGLSSERAPFTPPADYRAALRALARAGYAQSVGSAYRWTDKAGRAMERIEAWDQHGRSLATLREEDRLAQADAAWRTMPETIRRAHFGKQPVRIVPVVEALTMSWRDGAWHPVTREASAASDGQIALARRLIDLAQGRG
;
A
#
# COMPACT_ATOMS: atom_id res chain seq x y z
N MET A 1 9.25 -1.74 -14.15
CA MET A 1 8.89 -0.72 -13.14
C MET A 1 8.16 0.43 -13.82
N ALA A 2 8.83 1.25 -14.64
CA ALA A 2 8.20 2.38 -15.34
C ALA A 2 6.90 2.02 -16.10
N ALA A 3 6.92 0.96 -16.91
CA ALA A 3 5.72 0.47 -17.62
C ALA A 3 4.55 0.12 -16.69
N ALA A 4 4.82 -0.41 -15.49
CA ALA A 4 3.77 -0.76 -14.54
C ALA A 4 3.18 0.51 -13.88
N ILE A 5 4.04 1.49 -13.54
CA ILE A 5 3.62 2.80 -13.05
C ILE A 5 2.74 3.50 -14.10
N ALA A 6 3.24 3.63 -15.33
CA ALA A 6 2.53 4.32 -16.41
C ALA A 6 1.18 3.65 -16.73
N ARG A 7 1.14 2.30 -16.73
CA ARG A 7 -0.11 1.56 -16.90
C ARG A 7 -1.09 1.86 -15.76
N TYR A 8 -0.64 1.87 -14.51
CA TYR A 8 -1.48 2.20 -13.35
C TYR A 8 -2.07 3.61 -13.45
N LEU A 9 -1.23 4.61 -13.70
CA LEU A 9 -1.63 6.02 -13.77
C LEU A 9 -2.66 6.28 -14.88
N THR A 10 -2.62 5.51 -15.97
CA THR A 10 -3.54 5.66 -17.11
C THR A 10 -4.79 4.77 -17.01
N ARG A 11 -5.02 4.02 -15.93
CA ARG A 11 -6.20 3.14 -15.80
C ARG A 11 -7.52 3.91 -15.64
N GLY A 12 -7.47 5.10 -15.05
CA GLY A 12 -8.67 5.87 -14.68
C GLY A 12 -9.33 6.61 -15.84
N GLU A 13 -8.60 6.87 -16.93
CA GLU A 13 -9.12 7.64 -18.06
C GLU A 13 -9.55 6.70 -19.21
N THR A 14 -10.82 6.82 -19.62
CA THR A 14 -11.49 5.89 -20.54
C THR A 14 -11.25 6.18 -22.03
N GLU A 15 -10.54 7.27 -22.36
CA GLU A 15 -10.40 7.75 -23.74
C GLU A 15 -9.41 6.92 -24.57
N ALA A 16 -8.49 6.20 -23.93
CA ALA A 16 -7.48 5.37 -24.59
C ALA A 16 -7.22 4.08 -23.80
N GLU A 17 -6.71 3.03 -24.48
CA GLU A 17 -6.30 1.81 -23.80
C GLU A 17 -5.15 2.13 -22.82
N PRO A 18 -5.25 1.73 -21.53
CA PRO A 18 -4.24 2.04 -20.52
C PRO A 18 -2.84 1.62 -20.96
N GLY A 19 -1.90 2.56 -20.91
CA GLY A 19 -0.52 2.34 -21.32
C GLY A 19 -0.22 2.52 -22.81
N SER A 20 -1.18 2.95 -23.63
CA SER A 20 -0.91 3.32 -25.03
C SER A 20 -0.20 4.67 -25.14
N GLU A 21 0.50 4.91 -26.25
CA GLU A 21 1.03 6.23 -26.57
C GLU A 21 -0.11 7.25 -26.66
N GLY A 22 0.10 8.44 -26.08
CA GLY A 22 -0.92 9.48 -26.01
C GLY A 22 -1.97 9.26 -24.93
N SER A 23 -2.02 8.10 -24.25
CA SER A 23 -2.90 7.92 -23.09
C SER A 23 -2.57 8.94 -22.02
N THR A 24 -3.61 9.55 -21.47
CA THR A 24 -3.48 10.67 -20.54
C THR A 24 -3.90 10.30 -19.13
N TYR A 25 -3.47 11.12 -18.17
CA TYR A 25 -3.91 11.04 -16.78
C TYR A 25 -3.71 12.37 -16.06
N TYR A 26 -4.52 12.61 -15.03
CA TYR A 26 -4.16 13.49 -13.93
C TYR A 26 -3.47 12.67 -12.84
N HIS A 27 -2.41 13.20 -12.25
CA HIS A 27 -1.90 12.64 -11.01
C HIS A 27 -2.70 13.23 -9.85
N GLU A 28 -3.07 12.38 -8.89
CA GLU A 28 -3.74 12.82 -7.67
C GLU A 28 -2.75 13.65 -6.85
N SER A 29 -3.25 14.60 -6.05
CA SER A 29 -2.42 15.42 -5.16
C SER A 29 -1.93 14.64 -3.93
N GLU A 30 -1.37 13.45 -4.16
CA GLU A 30 -0.67 12.66 -3.16
C GLU A 30 0.80 12.44 -3.58
N PRO A 31 1.74 12.44 -2.62
CA PRO A 31 3.18 12.40 -2.91
C PRO A 31 3.62 11.23 -3.80
N ALA A 32 3.04 10.04 -3.64
CA ALA A 32 3.39 8.86 -4.41
C ALA A 32 3.12 9.04 -5.92
N PHE A 33 2.01 9.68 -6.28
CA PHE A 33 1.63 9.95 -7.66
C PHE A 33 2.47 11.07 -8.26
N GLU A 34 2.76 12.11 -7.48
CA GLU A 34 3.65 13.20 -7.90
C GLU A 34 5.07 12.69 -8.19
N ASP A 35 5.63 11.88 -7.29
CA ASP A 35 6.96 11.29 -7.43
C ASP A 35 7.04 10.32 -8.61
N ALA A 36 6.01 9.49 -8.79
CA ALA A 36 5.88 8.61 -9.94
C ALA A 36 5.80 9.38 -11.25
N THR A 37 5.00 10.45 -11.30
CA THR A 37 4.86 11.30 -12.48
C THR A 37 6.17 12.01 -12.79
N ARG A 38 6.83 12.58 -11.78
CA ARG A 38 8.15 13.24 -11.92
C ARG A 38 9.19 12.27 -12.47
N MET A 39 9.26 11.06 -11.92
CA MET A 39 10.16 10.02 -12.40
C MET A 39 9.91 9.67 -13.87
N LEU A 40 8.66 9.51 -14.28
CA LEU A 40 8.35 9.24 -15.69
C LEU A 40 8.70 10.43 -16.61
N LYS A 41 8.55 11.68 -16.14
CA LYS A 41 8.96 12.89 -16.88
C LYS A 41 10.47 12.95 -17.07
N ASP A 42 11.23 12.70 -16.00
CA ASP A 42 12.69 12.73 -16.02
C ASP A 42 13.28 11.64 -16.92
N LEU A 43 12.53 10.54 -17.12
CA LEU A 43 12.86 9.47 -18.07
C LEU A 43 12.35 9.74 -19.51
N GLY A 44 11.69 10.87 -19.75
CA GLY A 44 11.13 11.23 -21.06
C GLY A 44 9.96 10.35 -21.50
N LEU A 45 9.31 9.65 -20.57
CA LEU A 45 8.22 8.70 -20.85
C LEU A 45 6.83 9.35 -20.80
N VAL A 46 6.74 10.54 -20.20
CA VAL A 46 5.51 11.34 -20.17
C VAL A 46 5.83 12.82 -20.34
N GLN A 47 4.86 13.56 -20.88
CA GLN A 47 4.95 15.01 -21.05
C GLN A 47 3.70 15.70 -20.49
N PRO A 48 3.84 16.90 -19.90
CA PRO A 48 2.68 17.69 -19.48
C PRO A 48 1.89 18.16 -20.71
N ILE A 49 0.57 18.19 -20.59
CA ILE A 49 -0.34 18.79 -21.57
C ILE A 49 -0.66 20.21 -21.08
N PRO A 50 -0.15 21.26 -21.75
CA PRO A 50 -0.36 22.64 -21.31
C PRO A 50 -1.84 22.98 -21.21
N ARG A 51 -2.22 23.66 -20.13
CA ARG A 51 -3.58 24.16 -19.98
C ARG A 51 -3.72 25.51 -20.66
N ALA A 52 -4.83 25.71 -21.37
CA ALA A 52 -5.10 26.99 -22.06
C ALA A 52 -5.17 28.18 -21.09
N ASP A 53 -5.67 27.97 -19.87
CA ASP A 53 -5.79 29.01 -18.84
C ASP A 53 -4.49 29.24 -18.04
N LYS A 54 -3.55 28.28 -18.09
CA LYS A 54 -2.27 28.33 -17.38
C LYS A 54 -1.18 27.56 -18.14
N PRO A 55 -0.67 28.11 -19.26
CA PRO A 55 0.24 27.39 -20.15
C PRO A 55 1.59 27.04 -19.50
N ASP A 56 2.01 27.81 -18.50
CA ASP A 56 3.29 27.61 -17.80
C ASP A 56 3.19 26.63 -16.61
N GLU A 57 1.97 26.19 -16.23
CA GLU A 57 1.75 25.29 -15.09
C GLU A 57 1.92 23.82 -15.51
N SER A 58 3.11 23.26 -15.28
CA SER A 58 3.46 21.88 -15.66
C SER A 58 3.33 20.85 -14.53
N TRP A 59 2.93 21.29 -13.33
CA TRP A 59 2.73 20.43 -12.16
C TRP A 59 1.26 20.08 -11.98
N TYR A 60 0.32 21.00 -12.20
CA TYR A 60 -1.12 20.76 -12.08
C TYR A 60 -1.81 20.74 -13.46
N CYS A 61 -1.51 19.71 -14.24
CA CYS A 61 -2.03 19.49 -15.60
C CYS A 61 -2.19 17.99 -15.91
N ARG A 62 -2.87 17.67 -17.01
CA ARG A 62 -2.82 16.30 -17.58
C ARG A 62 -1.40 16.00 -18.04
N HIS A 63 -1.03 14.74 -17.99
CA HIS A 63 0.19 14.21 -18.59
C HIS A 63 -0.19 13.19 -19.65
N ALA A 64 0.60 13.10 -20.73
CA ALA A 64 0.42 12.12 -21.79
C ALA A 64 1.64 11.20 -21.87
N LEU A 65 1.43 9.90 -22.08
CA LEU A 65 2.51 8.97 -22.40
C LEU A 65 3.13 9.32 -23.75
N THR A 66 4.46 9.43 -23.81
CA THR A 66 5.21 9.70 -25.05
C THR A 66 5.56 8.43 -25.81
N VAL A 67 5.46 7.27 -25.15
CA VAL A 67 5.72 5.94 -25.69
C VAL A 67 4.76 4.93 -25.07
N PRO A 68 4.39 3.84 -25.77
CA PRO A 68 3.58 2.80 -25.19
C PRO A 68 4.33 2.04 -24.09
N CYS A 69 3.61 1.57 -23.07
CA CYS A 69 4.16 0.84 -21.92
C CYS A 69 4.98 -0.38 -22.32
N GLU A 70 4.61 -1.10 -23.39
CA GLU A 70 5.37 -2.26 -23.88
C GLU A 70 6.77 -1.89 -24.39
N ALA A 71 6.96 -0.66 -24.89
CA ALA A 71 8.23 -0.19 -25.44
C ALA A 71 9.19 0.37 -24.37
N MET A 72 8.66 0.79 -23.21
CA MET A 72 9.47 1.41 -22.15
C MET A 72 10.66 0.57 -21.68
N PRO A 73 10.56 -0.75 -21.45
CA PRO A 73 11.71 -1.54 -21.01
C PRO A 73 12.89 -1.50 -21.98
N ALA A 74 12.63 -1.57 -23.29
CA ALA A 74 13.66 -1.53 -24.32
C ALA A 74 14.30 -0.14 -24.41
N LEU A 75 13.49 0.92 -24.32
CA LEU A 75 13.98 2.30 -24.34
C LEU A 75 14.90 2.58 -23.14
N LEU A 76 14.48 2.16 -21.93
CA LEU A 76 15.24 2.39 -20.71
C LEU A 76 16.51 1.55 -20.61
N ALA A 77 16.52 0.34 -21.17
CA ALA A 77 17.71 -0.50 -21.20
C ALA A 77 18.90 0.16 -21.94
N CYS A 78 18.61 1.09 -22.85
CA CYS A 78 19.63 1.85 -23.59
C CYS A 78 20.02 3.16 -22.92
N SER A 79 19.29 3.64 -21.90
CA SER A 79 19.43 5.00 -21.36
C SER A 79 19.75 5.07 -19.86
N ILE A 80 19.74 3.94 -19.15
CA ILE A 80 20.04 3.83 -17.72
C ILE A 80 21.10 2.74 -17.52
N SER A 81 22.20 3.09 -16.84
CA SER A 81 23.23 2.13 -16.41
C SER A 81 22.94 1.57 -15.01
N ASP A 82 23.53 0.43 -14.65
CA ASP A 82 23.33 -0.20 -13.34
C ASP A 82 23.72 0.68 -12.14
N ASP A 83 24.69 1.60 -12.31
CA ASP A 83 25.13 2.55 -11.27
C ASP A 83 24.33 3.86 -11.27
N ASP A 84 23.23 3.92 -12.02
CA ASP A 84 22.40 5.11 -12.12
C ASP A 84 21.45 5.22 -10.93
N GLY A 85 21.60 6.29 -10.14
CA GLY A 85 20.73 6.58 -8.99
C GLY A 85 19.24 6.68 -9.34
N ARG A 86 18.88 6.86 -10.62
CA ARG A 86 17.51 6.83 -11.11
C ARG A 86 16.86 5.44 -10.96
N ILE A 87 17.63 4.34 -10.90
CA ILE A 87 17.08 2.99 -10.66
C ILE A 87 16.45 2.90 -9.28
N ASP A 88 17.15 3.38 -8.25
CA ASP A 88 16.65 3.36 -6.88
C ASP A 88 15.42 4.26 -6.71
N ALA A 89 15.41 5.42 -7.36
CA ALA A 89 14.26 6.32 -7.35
C ALA A 89 13.06 5.71 -8.11
N LEU A 90 13.30 5.07 -9.26
CA LEU A 90 12.28 4.35 -10.01
C LEU A 90 11.72 3.16 -9.23
N LEU A 91 12.56 2.44 -8.49
CA LEU A 91 12.13 1.35 -7.61
C LEU A 91 11.25 1.89 -6.47
N SER A 92 11.67 2.97 -5.80
CA SER A 92 10.85 3.59 -4.74
C SER A 92 9.50 4.06 -5.26
N ALA A 93 9.46 4.78 -6.40
CA ALA A 93 8.21 5.20 -7.02
C ALA A 93 7.31 4.01 -7.42
N PHE A 94 7.91 2.96 -7.98
CA PHE A 94 7.20 1.73 -8.33
C PHE A 94 6.58 1.07 -7.10
N LEU A 95 7.35 0.94 -6.01
CA LEU A 95 6.88 0.29 -4.79
C LEU A 95 5.81 1.14 -4.08
N ALA A 96 5.92 2.47 -4.08
CA ALA A 96 4.90 3.34 -3.50
C ALA A 96 3.54 3.08 -4.16
N ILE A 97 3.48 3.19 -5.49
CA ILE A 97 2.26 2.92 -6.26
C ILE A 97 1.80 1.47 -6.07
N ALA A 98 2.67 0.50 -6.35
CA ALA A 98 2.28 -0.89 -6.39
C ALA A 98 1.82 -1.39 -5.02
N CYS A 99 2.55 -1.06 -3.95
CA CYS A 99 2.28 -1.59 -2.62
C CYS A 99 1.22 -0.79 -1.84
N GLN A 100 1.20 0.54 -1.96
CA GLN A 100 0.29 1.37 -1.17
C GLN A 100 -1.04 1.62 -1.89
N HIS A 101 -1.06 1.62 -3.23
CA HIS A 101 -2.23 2.02 -4.01
C HIS A 101 -2.79 0.94 -4.96
N ASP A 102 -2.03 -0.11 -5.29
CA ASP A 102 -2.47 -1.16 -6.22
C ASP A 102 -2.42 -2.59 -5.65
N GLY A 103 -2.29 -2.72 -4.32
CA GLY A 103 -2.48 -3.98 -3.60
C GLY A 103 -1.35 -5.01 -3.75
N LEU A 104 -0.17 -4.65 -4.25
CA LEU A 104 1.00 -5.50 -4.20
C LEU A 104 1.47 -5.66 -2.74
N SER A 105 1.80 -6.87 -2.30
CA SER A 105 2.24 -7.05 -0.92
C SER A 105 3.53 -6.28 -0.62
N SER A 106 3.56 -5.56 0.49
CA SER A 106 4.76 -4.97 1.09
C SER A 106 5.37 -5.85 2.19
N GLU A 107 4.84 -7.07 2.40
CA GLU A 107 5.29 -7.94 3.49
C GLU A 107 6.51 -8.77 3.10
N ARG A 108 7.20 -9.30 4.11
CA ARG A 108 8.33 -10.23 3.92
C ARG A 108 7.88 -11.65 3.58
N ALA A 109 6.60 -11.97 3.74
CA ALA A 109 6.05 -13.28 3.41
C ALA A 109 5.99 -13.48 1.88
N PRO A 110 6.09 -14.72 1.37
CA PRO A 110 5.86 -14.99 -0.04
C PRO A 110 4.46 -14.57 -0.49
N PHE A 111 4.35 -13.92 -1.65
CA PHE A 111 3.08 -13.46 -2.22
C PHE A 111 2.98 -13.75 -3.72
N THR A 112 1.75 -13.87 -4.22
CA THR A 112 1.47 -14.00 -5.65
C THR A 112 1.13 -12.63 -6.22
N PRO A 113 1.95 -12.04 -7.11
CA PRO A 113 1.66 -10.73 -7.67
C PRO A 113 0.45 -10.78 -8.62
N PRO A 114 -0.35 -9.69 -8.70
CA PRO A 114 -1.30 -9.49 -9.79
C PRO A 114 -0.63 -9.62 -11.16
N ALA A 115 -1.41 -9.99 -12.18
CA ALA A 115 -0.90 -10.30 -13.53
C ALA A 115 -0.02 -9.17 -14.10
N ASP A 116 -0.48 -7.93 -13.94
CA ASP A 116 0.19 -6.71 -14.43
C ASP A 116 1.60 -6.52 -13.85
N TYR A 117 1.85 -7.03 -12.65
CA TYR A 117 3.14 -6.90 -11.97
C TYR A 117 4.12 -8.03 -12.28
N ARG A 118 3.68 -9.14 -12.90
CA ARG A 118 4.52 -10.33 -13.09
C ARG A 118 5.79 -10.05 -13.89
N ALA A 119 5.71 -9.25 -14.94
CA ALA A 119 6.87 -8.90 -15.76
C ALA A 119 7.89 -8.07 -14.95
N ALA A 120 7.40 -7.09 -14.18
CA ALA A 120 8.24 -6.27 -13.31
C ALA A 120 8.90 -7.11 -12.20
N LEU A 121 8.14 -7.97 -11.52
CA LEU A 121 8.66 -8.83 -10.46
C LEU A 121 9.68 -9.86 -10.96
N ARG A 122 9.50 -10.39 -12.17
CA ARG A 122 10.50 -11.26 -12.80
C ARG A 122 11.81 -10.50 -13.05
N ALA A 123 11.73 -9.25 -13.51
CA ALA A 123 12.92 -8.42 -13.70
C ALA A 123 13.60 -8.08 -12.36
N LEU A 124 12.83 -7.70 -11.35
CA LEU A 124 13.33 -7.44 -9.99
C LEU A 124 13.96 -8.68 -9.36
N ALA A 125 13.42 -9.87 -9.64
CA ALA A 125 14.00 -11.13 -9.18
C ALA A 125 15.36 -11.39 -9.81
N ARG A 126 15.51 -11.17 -11.12
CA ARG A 126 16.82 -11.27 -11.80
C ARG A 126 17.84 -10.26 -11.27
N ALA A 127 17.38 -9.06 -10.92
CA ALA A 127 18.22 -8.01 -10.34
C ALA A 127 18.49 -8.20 -8.83
N GLY A 128 17.94 -9.25 -8.22
CA GLY A 128 18.16 -9.61 -6.82
C GLY A 128 17.38 -8.76 -5.81
N TYR A 129 16.39 -7.96 -6.23
CA TYR A 129 15.48 -7.22 -5.34
C TYR A 129 14.34 -8.09 -4.81
N ALA A 130 13.96 -9.11 -5.57
CA ALA A 130 13.01 -10.14 -5.18
C ALA A 130 13.63 -11.54 -5.35
N GLN A 131 13.00 -12.54 -4.74
CA GLN A 131 13.33 -13.95 -4.91
C GLN A 131 12.07 -14.70 -5.33
N SER A 132 12.18 -15.58 -6.32
CA SER A 132 11.09 -16.50 -6.68
C SER A 132 11.06 -17.67 -5.69
N VAL A 133 9.87 -17.97 -5.16
CA VAL A 133 9.60 -19.07 -4.24
C VAL A 133 8.43 -19.87 -4.81
N GLY A 134 8.73 -20.88 -5.63
CA GLY A 134 7.71 -21.58 -6.41
C GLY A 134 7.03 -20.63 -7.41
N SER A 135 5.70 -20.53 -7.34
CA SER A 135 4.91 -19.56 -8.12
C SER A 135 4.81 -18.17 -7.49
N ALA A 136 5.30 -18.01 -6.26
CA ALA A 136 5.26 -16.77 -5.49
C ALA A 136 6.59 -16.01 -5.57
N TYR A 137 6.58 -14.79 -5.03
CA TYR A 137 7.75 -13.93 -4.89
C TYR A 137 7.89 -13.49 -3.43
N ARG A 138 9.12 -13.21 -3.02
CA ARG A 138 9.45 -12.62 -1.72
C ARG A 138 10.43 -11.48 -1.92
N TRP A 139 10.25 -10.38 -1.19
CA TRP A 139 11.21 -9.28 -1.19
C TRP A 139 12.50 -9.65 -0.44
N THR A 140 13.64 -9.28 -1.03
CA THR A 140 14.97 -9.50 -0.43
C THR A 140 15.42 -8.28 0.36
N ASP A 141 16.54 -8.40 1.07
CA ASP A 141 17.16 -7.27 1.78
C ASP A 141 17.63 -6.15 0.84
N LYS A 142 17.93 -6.47 -0.44
CA LYS A 142 18.30 -5.46 -1.44
C LYS A 142 17.17 -4.46 -1.70
N ALA A 143 15.91 -4.86 -1.55
CA ALA A 143 14.76 -3.96 -1.63
C ALA A 143 14.56 -3.11 -0.36
N GLY A 144 15.31 -3.39 0.72
CA GLY A 144 15.08 -2.82 2.04
C GLY A 144 15.09 -1.29 2.06
N ARG A 145 16.09 -0.65 1.46
CA ARG A 145 16.17 0.82 1.40
C ARG A 145 14.99 1.45 0.66
N ALA A 146 14.53 0.81 -0.42
CA ALA A 146 13.40 1.31 -1.19
C ALA A 146 12.08 1.12 -0.42
N MET A 147 11.94 0.00 0.30
CA MET A 147 10.81 -0.27 1.19
C MET A 147 10.77 0.67 2.41
N GLU A 148 11.93 1.01 2.98
CA GLU A 148 12.04 1.98 4.07
C GLU A 148 11.63 3.38 3.60
N ARG A 149 12.07 3.82 2.41
CA ARG A 149 11.68 5.12 1.83
C ARG A 149 10.17 5.30 1.66
N ILE A 150 9.46 4.22 1.38
CA ILE A 150 8.00 4.24 1.24
C ILE A 150 7.30 3.88 2.55
N GLU A 151 7.99 3.90 3.68
CA GLU A 151 7.45 3.56 5.00
C GLU A 151 6.73 2.20 5.02
N ALA A 152 7.14 1.26 4.17
CA ALA A 152 6.63 -0.09 4.18
C ALA A 152 7.35 -0.91 5.25
N TRP A 153 8.67 -0.71 5.39
CA TRP A 153 9.53 -1.40 6.35
C TRP A 153 10.18 -0.43 7.34
N ASP A 154 10.52 -0.92 8.54
CA ASP A 154 11.36 -0.20 9.49
C ASP A 154 12.85 -0.28 9.13
N GLN A 155 13.70 0.46 9.86
CA GLN A 155 15.17 0.44 9.73
C GLN A 155 15.81 -0.94 9.97
N HIS A 156 15.07 -1.90 10.52
CA HIS A 156 15.50 -3.28 10.73
C HIS A 156 14.98 -4.22 9.64
N GLY A 157 14.34 -3.68 8.61
CA GLY A 157 13.80 -4.42 7.48
C GLY A 157 12.55 -5.24 7.81
N ARG A 158 11.85 -4.94 8.91
CA ARG A 158 10.57 -5.56 9.27
C ARG A 158 9.43 -4.80 8.62
N SER A 159 8.43 -5.52 8.12
CA SER A 159 7.25 -4.89 7.52
C SER A 159 6.40 -4.20 8.59
N LEU A 160 6.11 -2.92 8.39
CA LEU A 160 5.21 -2.17 9.28
C LEU A 160 3.79 -2.74 9.27
N ALA A 161 3.34 -3.34 8.15
CA ALA A 161 2.06 -4.03 8.10
C ALA A 161 2.03 -5.24 9.05
N THR A 162 3.09 -6.05 9.04
CA THR A 162 3.25 -7.18 9.97
C THR A 162 3.33 -6.69 11.42
N LEU A 163 4.14 -5.67 11.72
CA LEU A 163 4.24 -5.12 13.07
C LEU A 163 2.89 -4.59 13.58
N ARG A 164 2.14 -3.88 12.74
CA ARG A 164 0.79 -3.39 13.07
C ARG A 164 -0.18 -4.54 13.33
N GLU A 165 -0.06 -5.66 12.62
CA GLU A 165 -0.88 -6.85 12.88
C GLU A 165 -0.47 -7.55 14.17
N GLU A 166 0.83 -7.72 14.44
CA GLU A 166 1.34 -8.28 15.70
C GLU A 166 0.89 -7.46 16.91
N ASP A 167 1.01 -6.13 16.83
CA ASP A 167 0.53 -5.21 17.87
C ASP A 167 -0.99 -5.32 18.05
N ARG A 168 -1.74 -5.44 16.96
CA ARG A 168 -3.19 -5.62 17.00
C ARG A 168 -3.59 -6.95 17.65
N LEU A 169 -2.88 -8.04 17.34
CA LEU A 169 -3.10 -9.34 17.96
C LEU A 169 -2.81 -9.29 19.46
N ALA A 170 -1.69 -8.68 19.85
CA ALA A 170 -1.35 -8.47 21.25
C ALA A 170 -2.40 -7.62 21.99
N GLN A 171 -2.88 -6.55 21.36
CA GLN A 171 -3.97 -5.72 21.91
C GLN A 171 -5.28 -6.51 22.04
N ALA A 172 -5.64 -7.32 21.06
CA ALA A 172 -6.85 -8.15 21.12
C ALA A 172 -6.78 -9.16 22.28
N ASP A 173 -5.64 -9.83 22.44
CA ASP A 173 -5.44 -10.78 23.54
C ASP A 173 -5.47 -10.09 24.90
N ALA A 174 -4.84 -8.91 25.03
CA ALA A 174 -4.87 -8.12 26.25
C ALA A 174 -6.29 -7.66 26.58
N ALA A 175 -7.01 -7.09 25.60
CA ALA A 175 -8.40 -6.67 25.74
C ALA A 175 -9.29 -7.84 26.18
N TRP A 176 -9.17 -9.00 25.53
CA TRP A 176 -9.99 -10.17 25.86
C TRP A 176 -9.75 -10.67 27.28
N ARG A 177 -8.48 -10.81 27.69
CA ARG A 177 -8.09 -11.31 29.01
C ARG A 177 -8.55 -10.39 30.14
N THR A 178 -8.43 -9.09 29.93
CA THR A 178 -8.73 -8.07 30.95
C THR A 178 -10.16 -7.53 30.86
N MET A 179 -10.96 -8.04 29.92
CA MET A 179 -12.33 -7.60 29.69
C MET A 179 -13.19 -7.69 30.95
N PRO A 180 -13.78 -6.57 31.40
CA PRO A 180 -14.76 -6.57 32.48
C PRO A 180 -15.89 -7.54 32.17
N GLU A 181 -16.29 -8.33 33.16
CA GLU A 181 -17.31 -9.35 32.99
C GLU A 181 -18.68 -8.78 32.57
N THR A 182 -18.96 -7.52 32.95
CA THR A 182 -20.15 -6.78 32.49
C THR A 182 -20.15 -6.58 30.98
N ILE A 183 -19.03 -6.16 30.40
CA ILE A 183 -18.84 -6.00 28.95
C ILE A 183 -18.87 -7.37 28.27
N ARG A 184 -18.16 -8.35 28.83
CA ARG A 184 -18.09 -9.72 28.29
C ARG A 184 -19.49 -10.32 28.15
N ARG A 185 -20.32 -10.28 29.20
CA ARG A 185 -21.70 -10.80 29.14
C ARG A 185 -22.59 -10.00 28.20
N ALA A 186 -22.49 -8.67 28.21
CA ALA A 186 -23.34 -7.80 27.40
C ALA A 186 -23.14 -8.02 25.90
N HIS A 187 -21.89 -8.19 25.46
CA HIS A 187 -21.55 -8.23 24.03
C HIS A 187 -21.23 -9.63 23.51
N PHE A 188 -20.69 -10.52 24.35
CA PHE A 188 -20.23 -11.86 23.93
C PHE A 188 -21.06 -13.01 24.55
N GLY A 189 -22.01 -12.71 25.44
CA GLY A 189 -22.87 -13.72 26.08
C GLY A 189 -23.98 -14.28 25.18
N LYS A 190 -24.20 -13.72 23.99
CA LYS A 190 -25.24 -14.15 23.03
C LYS A 190 -24.63 -14.36 21.65
N GLN A 191 -25.07 -15.41 20.95
CA GLN A 191 -24.74 -15.65 19.56
C GLN A 191 -25.90 -15.24 18.64
N PRO A 192 -25.63 -14.67 17.45
CA PRO A 192 -24.31 -14.26 16.97
C PRO A 192 -23.79 -12.99 17.65
N VAL A 193 -22.49 -12.91 17.90
CA VAL A 193 -21.85 -11.69 18.38
C VAL A 193 -21.92 -10.62 17.28
N ARG A 194 -22.45 -9.44 17.60
CA ARG A 194 -22.61 -8.33 16.65
C ARG A 194 -21.40 -7.41 16.71
N ILE A 195 -20.84 -7.05 15.55
CA ILE A 195 -19.64 -6.22 15.46
C ILE A 195 -19.84 -4.80 15.99
N VAL A 196 -20.96 -4.15 15.64
CA VAL A 196 -21.19 -2.73 15.98
C VAL A 196 -21.16 -2.49 17.51
N PRO A 197 -21.89 -3.26 18.34
CA PRO A 197 -21.80 -3.10 19.81
C PRO A 197 -20.40 -3.37 20.39
N VAL A 198 -19.61 -4.26 19.77
CA VAL A 198 -18.24 -4.53 20.22
C VAL A 198 -17.33 -3.35 19.90
N VAL A 199 -17.47 -2.76 18.70
CA VAL A 199 -16.75 -1.55 18.32
C VAL A 199 -17.09 -0.42 19.29
N GLU A 200 -18.37 -0.15 19.55
CA GLU A 200 -18.80 0.89 20.49
C GLU A 200 -18.20 0.69 21.89
N ALA A 201 -18.23 -0.54 22.43
CA ALA A 201 -17.64 -0.84 23.72
C ALA A 201 -16.13 -0.56 23.76
N LEU A 202 -15.41 -0.91 22.70
CA LEU A 202 -13.99 -0.60 22.55
C LEU A 202 -13.75 0.91 22.47
N THR A 203 -14.52 1.63 21.64
CA THR A 203 -14.42 3.09 21.51
C THR A 203 -14.58 3.79 22.86
N MET A 204 -15.54 3.34 23.67
CA MET A 204 -15.87 4.00 24.93
C MET A 204 -14.98 3.61 26.11
N SER A 205 -14.32 2.44 26.04
CA SER A 205 -13.75 1.81 27.24
C SER A 205 -12.35 1.24 27.05
N TRP A 206 -11.87 0.98 25.84
CA TRP A 206 -10.54 0.42 25.60
C TRP A 206 -9.59 1.51 25.10
N ARG A 207 -8.67 1.96 25.97
CA ARG A 207 -7.64 2.97 25.64
C ARG A 207 -6.36 2.72 26.42
N ASP A 208 -5.24 3.05 25.81
CA ASP A 208 -3.90 2.90 26.39
C ASP A 208 -3.60 1.47 26.89
N GLY A 209 -4.16 0.46 26.21
CA GLY A 209 -3.97 -0.95 26.57
C GLY A 209 -4.74 -1.41 27.82
N ALA A 210 -5.74 -0.65 28.29
CA ALA A 210 -6.55 -1.01 29.45
C ALA A 210 -8.03 -0.70 29.26
N TRP A 211 -8.87 -1.37 30.07
CA TRP A 211 -10.30 -1.06 30.19
C TRP A 211 -10.54 0.06 31.19
N HIS A 212 -11.30 1.06 30.78
CA HIS A 212 -11.70 2.21 31.57
C HIS A 212 -13.23 2.23 31.73
N PRO A 213 -13.76 2.95 32.75
CA PRO A 213 -15.18 3.22 32.84
C PRO A 213 -15.68 3.91 31.57
N VAL A 214 -16.87 3.50 31.11
CA VAL A 214 -17.55 4.05 29.93
C VAL A 214 -17.75 5.56 30.11
N THR A 215 -17.04 6.38 29.33
CA THR A 215 -17.27 7.83 29.26
C THR A 215 -18.12 8.16 28.03
N ARG A 216 -19.21 8.91 28.21
CA ARG A 216 -20.12 9.32 27.10
C ARG A 216 -19.50 10.32 26.13
N GLU A 217 -18.38 10.93 26.48
CA GLU A 217 -17.55 11.68 25.55
C GLU A 217 -16.82 10.66 24.68
N ALA A 218 -17.46 10.27 23.57
CA ALA A 218 -16.85 9.42 22.58
C ALA A 218 -15.67 10.19 21.96
N SER A 219 -14.45 9.71 22.20
CA SER A 219 -13.35 10.01 21.29
C SER A 219 -13.71 9.44 19.92
N ALA A 220 -13.30 10.11 18.84
CA ALA A 220 -13.40 9.54 17.51
C ALA A 220 -12.83 8.12 17.54
N ALA A 221 -13.54 7.15 16.96
CA ALA A 221 -13.07 5.78 16.90
C ALA A 221 -11.63 5.78 16.36
N SER A 222 -10.68 5.30 17.18
CA SER A 222 -9.29 5.25 16.74
C SER A 222 -9.18 4.33 15.54
N ASP A 223 -8.31 4.69 14.59
CA ASP A 223 -8.01 3.84 13.45
C ASP A 223 -7.71 2.41 13.93
N GLY A 224 -8.42 1.43 13.37
CA GLY A 224 -8.23 0.00 13.70
C GLY A 224 -9.21 -0.62 14.69
N GLN A 225 -10.15 0.11 15.30
CA GLN A 225 -11.13 -0.48 16.24
C GLN A 225 -12.03 -1.56 15.61
N ILE A 226 -12.39 -1.40 14.34
CA ILE A 226 -13.15 -2.43 13.60
C ILE A 226 -12.33 -3.72 13.48
N ALA A 227 -11.04 -3.61 13.17
CA ALA A 227 -10.14 -4.76 13.05
C ALA A 227 -9.95 -5.46 14.41
N LEU A 228 -9.77 -4.67 15.49
CA LEU A 228 -9.69 -5.17 16.86
C LEU A 228 -10.99 -5.88 17.29
N ALA A 229 -12.16 -5.29 16.99
CA ALA A 229 -13.46 -5.89 17.29
C ALA A 229 -13.65 -7.23 16.58
N ARG A 230 -13.32 -7.31 15.28
CA ARG A 230 -13.36 -8.59 14.53
C ARG A 230 -12.50 -9.64 15.22
N ARG A 231 -11.28 -9.28 15.61
CA ARG A 231 -10.38 -10.23 16.28
C ARG A 231 -10.91 -10.73 17.62
N LEU A 232 -11.53 -9.86 18.43
CA LEU A 232 -12.18 -10.27 19.68
C LEU A 232 -13.35 -11.22 19.44
N ILE A 233 -14.11 -11.02 18.36
CA ILE A 233 -15.20 -11.93 17.96
C ILE A 233 -14.63 -13.30 17.59
N ASP A 234 -13.55 -13.35 16.80
CA ASP A 234 -12.88 -14.60 16.45
C ASP A 234 -12.38 -15.34 17.70
N LEU A 235 -11.76 -14.62 18.64
CA LEU A 235 -11.29 -15.19 19.91
C LEU A 235 -12.44 -15.76 20.76
N ALA A 236 -13.59 -15.08 20.77
CA ALA A 236 -14.78 -15.54 21.48
C ALA A 236 -15.39 -16.80 20.85
N GLN A 237 -15.34 -16.91 19.52
CA GLN A 237 -15.91 -18.03 18.77
C GLN A 237 -14.98 -19.25 18.73
N GLY A 238 -13.65 -19.06 18.72
CA GLY A 238 -12.67 -20.15 18.67
C GLY A 238 -12.39 -20.82 20.01
N ARG A 239 -12.96 -20.32 21.12
CA ARG A 239 -12.80 -20.88 22.48
C ARG A 239 -14.09 -21.52 23.03
N GLY A 240 -15.12 -21.67 22.20
CA GLY A 240 -16.40 -22.31 22.55
C GLY A 240 -16.39 -23.82 22.34
#